data_AF-F7SC68-F1
#
_entry.id   AF-F7SC68-F1
#
_cell.length_a   1.000
_cell.length_b   1.000
_cell.length_c   1.000
_cell.angle_alpha   90.00
_cell.angle_beta   90.00
_cell.angle_gamma   90.00
#
_symmetry.space_group_name_H-M   'P 1'
#
loop_
_entity.id
_entity.type
_entity.pdbx_description
1 polymer ?
#
loop_
_entity_poly.entity_id
_entity_poly.type
_entity_poly.pdbx_seq_one_letter_code
_entity_poly.pdbx_strand_id
1 'polypeptide(L)'
;MTQRRNRDGSVVTYYALAEAVWNTEAKRREARVIHSFGRADQLDRAALERLVRSINRVLGEDTQTGRDPTAVTAPPDIEIDAAFEFGIPLTARHLWEDLGIGPAVRDCLSKADLTAPHEVALFAMAANRLDDPGSKRACAERWLADTAWLPEATDVTVDQLYRALDVLAVWAEEIERAVFLRAADLLRLDVDLIFYDTTTA
;
A
#
# COMPACT_ATOMS: atom_id res chain seq x y z
N MET A 1 -8.46 24.04 -34.82
CA MET A 1 -9.45 23.40 -35.71
C MET A 1 -10.46 24.46 -36.11
N THR A 2 -10.73 24.61 -37.40
CA THR A 2 -11.70 25.61 -37.91
C THR A 2 -12.73 24.89 -38.76
N GLN A 3 -14.00 25.23 -38.60
CA GLN A 3 -15.11 24.63 -39.34
C GLN A 3 -15.70 25.64 -40.32
N ARG A 4 -15.97 25.21 -41.55
CA ARG A 4 -16.72 25.97 -42.55
C ARG A 4 -17.97 25.20 -42.92
N ARG A 5 -19.13 25.84 -42.80
CA ARG A 5 -20.41 25.29 -43.27
C ARG A 5 -20.67 25.77 -44.70
N ASN A 6 -20.98 24.84 -45.60
CA ASN A 6 -21.31 25.12 -46.99
C ASN A 6 -22.82 25.39 -47.15
N ARG A 7 -23.20 25.96 -48.30
CA ARG A 7 -24.59 26.32 -48.64
C ARG A 7 -25.52 25.10 -48.75
N ASP A 8 -24.95 23.93 -49.00
CA ASP A 8 -25.63 22.62 -49.05
C ASP A 8 -25.84 21.98 -47.67
N GLY A 9 -25.39 22.63 -46.60
CA GLY A 9 -25.51 22.14 -45.22
C GLY A 9 -24.35 21.27 -44.75
N SER A 10 -23.40 20.88 -45.63
CA SER A 10 -22.22 20.11 -45.25
C SER A 10 -21.24 20.94 -44.41
N VAL A 11 -20.57 20.29 -43.45
CA VAL A 11 -19.55 20.91 -42.59
C VAL A 11 -18.18 20.36 -42.96
N VAL A 12 -17.26 21.23 -43.35
CA VAL A 12 -15.87 20.88 -43.66
C VAL A 12 -14.97 21.38 -42.53
N THR A 13 -14.17 20.47 -41.99
CA THR A 13 -13.22 20.74 -40.91
C THR A 13 -11.82 20.92 -41.47
N TYR A 14 -11.08 21.89 -40.94
CA TYR A 14 -9.68 22.15 -41.25
C TYR A 14 -8.79 22.01 -40.01
N TYR A 15 -7.63 21.38 -40.19
CA TYR A 15 -6.60 21.30 -39.17
C TYR A 15 -5.49 22.32 -39.44
N ALA A 16 -4.97 22.91 -38.37
CA ALA A 16 -3.94 23.92 -38.41
C ALA A 16 -3.11 23.88 -37.12
N LEU A 17 -1.81 24.12 -37.24
CA LEU A 17 -0.93 24.43 -36.13
C LEU A 17 -1.11 25.91 -35.80
N ALA A 18 -1.48 26.20 -34.56
CA ALA A 18 -1.68 27.56 -34.08
C ALA A 18 -1.04 27.74 -32.71
N GLU A 19 -0.58 28.94 -32.45
CA GLU A 19 -0.09 29.37 -31.14
C GLU A 19 -1.02 30.44 -30.57
N ALA A 20 -1.11 30.52 -29.24
CA ALA A 20 -1.86 31.57 -28.57
C ALA A 20 -0.96 32.79 -28.33
N VAL A 21 -1.30 33.93 -28.92
CA VAL A 21 -0.55 35.19 -28.78
C VAL A 21 -1.43 36.24 -28.11
N TRP A 22 -0.83 37.10 -27.28
CA TRP A 22 -1.54 38.24 -26.71
C TRP A 22 -1.69 39.36 -27.76
N ASN A 23 -2.93 39.76 -28.05
CA ASN A 23 -3.20 40.91 -28.91
C ASN A 23 -3.39 42.17 -28.02
N THR A 24 -2.44 43.10 -28.10
CA THR A 24 -2.43 44.33 -27.28
C THR A 24 -3.55 45.31 -27.65
N GLU A 25 -3.97 45.36 -28.93
CA GLU A 25 -5.04 46.25 -29.40
C GLU A 25 -6.42 45.71 -29.00
N ALA A 26 -6.66 44.42 -29.21
CA ALA A 26 -7.90 43.76 -28.84
C ALA A 26 -7.98 43.38 -27.34
N LYS A 27 -6.89 43.60 -26.58
CA LYS A 27 -6.71 43.25 -25.16
C LYS A 27 -7.17 41.83 -24.80
N ARG A 28 -6.90 40.86 -25.68
CA ARG A 28 -7.29 39.46 -25.49
C ARG A 28 -6.25 38.50 -26.08
N ARG A 29 -6.25 37.25 -25.62
CA ARG A 29 -5.49 36.18 -26.27
C ARG A 29 -6.19 35.75 -27.56
N GLU A 30 -5.45 35.67 -28.64
CA GLU A 30 -5.93 35.23 -29.96
C GLU A 30 -5.05 34.08 -30.48
N ALA A 31 -5.67 33.14 -31.20
CA ALA A 31 -4.96 32.04 -31.84
C ALA A 31 -4.39 32.51 -33.19
N ARG A 32 -3.06 32.60 -33.29
CA ARG A 32 -2.35 32.87 -34.55
C ARG A 32 -2.03 31.55 -35.23
N VAL A 33 -2.56 31.35 -36.44
CA VAL A 33 -2.28 30.16 -37.24
C VAL A 33 -0.86 30.25 -37.81
N ILE A 34 -0.01 29.31 -37.44
CA ILE A 34 1.37 29.17 -37.94
C ILE A 34 1.35 28.42 -39.27
N HIS A 35 0.58 27.34 -39.35
CA HIS A 35 0.50 26.50 -40.55
C HIS A 35 -0.87 25.84 -40.69
N SER A 36 -1.41 25.80 -41.90
CA SER A 36 -2.67 25.13 -42.21
C SER A 36 -2.38 23.79 -42.88
N PHE A 37 -2.87 22.69 -42.29
CA PHE A 37 -2.74 21.34 -42.84
C PHE A 37 -3.84 20.99 -43.85
N GLY A 38 -4.75 21.93 -44.14
CA GLY A 38 -5.85 21.70 -45.07
C GLY A 38 -7.04 20.96 -44.44
N ARG A 39 -7.83 20.31 -45.30
CA ARG A 39 -9.07 19.65 -44.86
C ARG A 39 -8.76 18.38 -44.07
N ALA A 40 -9.44 18.20 -42.96
CA ALA A 40 -9.25 17.09 -42.04
C ALA A 40 -9.50 15.72 -42.66
N ASP A 41 -10.39 15.63 -43.66
CA ASP A 41 -10.73 14.39 -44.37
C ASP A 41 -9.73 14.03 -45.48
N GLN A 42 -8.87 14.96 -45.88
CA GLN A 42 -7.85 14.77 -46.92
C GLN A 42 -6.43 14.74 -46.36
N LEU A 43 -6.28 14.81 -45.03
CA LEU A 43 -4.98 14.89 -44.38
C LEU A 43 -4.34 13.50 -44.26
N ASP A 44 -3.10 13.37 -44.74
CA ASP A 44 -2.26 12.20 -44.48
C ASP A 44 -1.86 12.17 -43.00
N ARG A 45 -2.51 11.28 -42.23
CA ARG A 45 -2.23 11.07 -40.81
C ARG A 45 -0.79 10.59 -40.57
N ALA A 46 -0.24 9.76 -41.46
CA ALA A 46 1.13 9.27 -41.33
C ALA A 46 2.15 10.39 -41.52
N ALA A 47 1.85 11.39 -42.36
CA ALA A 47 2.69 12.59 -42.49
C ALA A 47 2.71 13.42 -41.19
N LEU A 48 1.56 13.54 -40.52
CA LEU A 48 1.47 14.27 -39.25
C LEU A 48 2.27 13.56 -38.14
N GLU A 49 2.20 12.24 -38.06
CA GLU A 49 3.01 11.45 -37.10
C GLU A 49 4.52 11.58 -37.36
N ARG A 50 4.94 11.60 -38.63
CA ARG A 50 6.35 11.88 -38.99
C ARG A 50 6.78 13.29 -38.56
N LEU A 51 5.91 14.28 -38.70
CA LEU A 51 6.18 15.66 -38.27
C LEU A 51 6.35 15.74 -36.74
N VAL A 52 5.46 15.11 -35.98
CA VAL A 52 5.55 15.05 -34.51
C VAL A 52 6.88 14.44 -34.07
N ARG A 53 7.27 13.29 -34.64
CA ARG A 53 8.59 12.68 -34.35
C ARG A 53 9.75 13.63 -34.65
N SER A 54 9.71 14.31 -35.79
CA SER A 54 10.78 15.25 -36.15
C SER A 54 10.87 16.44 -35.20
N ILE A 55 9.74 16.93 -34.68
CA ILE A 55 9.70 18.03 -33.71
C ILE A 55 10.27 17.56 -32.37
N ASN A 56 9.82 16.41 -31.84
CA ASN A 56 10.30 15.87 -30.57
C ASN A 56 11.82 15.61 -30.58
N ARG A 57 12.34 15.10 -31.71
CA ARG A 57 13.79 14.94 -31.93
C ARG A 57 14.56 16.26 -31.81
N VAL A 58 14.04 17.35 -32.36
CA VAL A 58 14.69 18.68 -32.29
C VAL A 58 14.61 19.25 -30.88
N LEU A 59 13.54 18.95 -30.13
CA LEU A 59 13.35 19.39 -28.76
C LEU A 59 14.20 18.62 -27.72
N GLY A 60 15.01 17.65 -28.15
CA GLY A 60 15.91 16.91 -27.28
C GLY A 60 15.22 15.81 -26.45
N GLU A 61 13.98 15.46 -26.78
CA GLU A 61 13.24 14.35 -26.15
C GLU A 61 13.71 12.96 -26.65
N ASP A 62 14.72 12.91 -27.52
CA ASP A 62 15.29 11.67 -28.08
C ASP A 62 16.43 11.06 -27.22
N THR A 63 16.66 11.49 -25.98
CA THR A 63 17.59 10.78 -25.07
C THR A 63 16.98 9.58 -24.34
N GLN A 64 15.85 9.04 -24.82
CA GLN A 64 15.41 7.68 -24.53
C GLN A 64 14.15 7.38 -25.35
N THR A 65 14.28 6.81 -26.56
CA THR A 65 13.48 5.67 -27.05
C THR A 65 13.58 5.47 -28.57
N GLY A 66 14.19 4.36 -28.97
CA GLY A 66 13.79 3.68 -30.21
C GLY A 66 12.42 3.01 -30.04
N ARG A 67 11.37 3.79 -29.78
CA ARG A 67 10.02 3.29 -29.50
C ARG A 67 8.97 4.22 -30.10
N ASP A 68 7.93 3.60 -30.63
CA ASP A 68 6.81 4.19 -31.36
C ASP A 68 6.22 5.45 -30.69
N PRO A 69 5.90 6.53 -31.42
CA PRO A 69 5.37 7.78 -30.88
C PRO A 69 3.91 7.69 -30.39
N THR A 70 3.29 6.52 -30.41
CA THR A 70 2.01 6.23 -29.73
C THR A 70 2.21 5.80 -28.28
N ALA A 71 3.44 5.46 -27.88
CA ALA A 71 3.78 5.15 -26.50
C ALA A 71 4.13 6.45 -25.76
N VAL A 72 3.09 7.17 -25.32
CA VAL A 72 3.20 7.89 -24.05
C VAL A 72 3.67 6.82 -23.07
N THR A 73 4.93 6.87 -22.65
CA THR A 73 5.42 6.00 -21.59
C THR A 73 4.71 6.50 -20.35
N ALA A 74 3.54 5.91 -20.08
CA ALA A 74 3.03 5.83 -18.73
C ALA A 74 4.21 5.45 -17.84
N PRO A 75 4.33 6.01 -16.62
CA PRO A 75 5.24 5.42 -15.63
C PRO A 75 5.02 3.89 -15.68
N PRO A 76 6.09 3.07 -15.61
CA PRO A 76 5.96 1.62 -15.73
C PRO A 76 4.76 1.19 -14.89
N ASP A 77 3.83 0.47 -15.51
CA ASP A 77 2.55 0.13 -14.90
C ASP A 77 2.83 -0.37 -13.48
N ILE A 78 2.43 0.42 -12.48
CA ILE A 78 2.65 0.06 -11.08
C ILE A 78 1.61 -1.00 -10.79
N GLU A 79 2.05 -2.25 -10.86
CA GLU A 79 1.24 -3.40 -10.45
C GLU A 79 1.40 -3.60 -8.94
N ILE A 80 0.27 -3.71 -8.25
CA ILE A 80 0.24 -4.06 -6.83
C ILE A 80 0.35 -5.58 -6.76
N ASP A 81 1.51 -6.07 -6.31
CA ASP A 81 1.77 -7.51 -6.14
C ASP A 81 0.94 -8.10 -4.98
N ALA A 82 0.86 -7.37 -3.87
CA ALA A 82 0.05 -7.73 -2.72
C ALA A 82 -0.32 -6.49 -1.87
N ALA A 83 -1.41 -6.60 -1.12
CA ALA A 83 -1.85 -5.59 -0.16
C ALA A 83 -2.26 -6.28 1.13
N PHE A 84 -1.79 -5.75 2.26
CA PHE A 84 -1.97 -6.34 3.58
C PHE A 84 -2.44 -5.29 4.59
N GLU A 85 -3.13 -5.74 5.63
CA GLU A 85 -3.52 -4.94 6.78
C GLU A 85 -2.38 -4.84 7.79
N PHE A 86 -1.95 -3.61 8.08
CA PHE A 86 -0.83 -3.36 9.01
C PHE A 86 -1.26 -2.70 10.32
N GLY A 87 -2.42 -2.03 10.34
CA GLY A 87 -2.82 -1.19 11.48
C GLY A 87 -2.97 -1.96 12.78
N ILE A 88 -3.67 -3.09 12.76
CA ILE A 88 -3.91 -3.90 13.95
C ILE A 88 -2.63 -4.63 14.40
N PRO A 89 -1.88 -5.33 13.53
CA PRO A 89 -0.58 -5.91 13.92
C PRO A 89 0.37 -4.87 14.54
N LEU A 90 0.46 -3.66 13.97
CA LEU A 90 1.29 -2.58 14.50
C LEU A 90 0.84 -2.15 15.90
N THR A 91 -0.47 -1.90 16.08
CA THR A 91 -1.02 -1.45 17.37
C THR A 91 -0.87 -2.54 18.44
N ALA A 92 -1.18 -3.79 18.08
CA ALA A 92 -1.01 -4.94 18.95
C ALA A 92 0.45 -5.09 19.39
N ARG A 93 1.42 -4.87 18.49
CA ARG A 93 2.85 -4.93 18.83
C ARG A 93 3.24 -3.90 19.87
N HIS A 94 2.76 -2.66 19.75
CA HIS A 94 3.06 -1.62 20.73
C HIS A 94 2.46 -1.96 22.10
N LEU A 95 1.19 -2.39 22.15
CA LEU A 95 0.56 -2.82 23.40
C LEU A 95 1.28 -4.03 24.03
N TRP A 96 1.66 -5.00 23.22
CA TRP A 96 2.39 -6.20 23.64
C TRP A 96 3.72 -5.86 24.34
N GLU A 97 4.43 -4.83 23.85
CA GLU A 97 5.67 -4.35 24.45
C GLU A 97 5.42 -3.44 25.67
N ASP A 98 4.51 -2.47 25.56
CA ASP A 98 4.22 -1.49 26.61
C ASP A 98 3.68 -2.15 27.89
N LEU A 99 2.80 -3.14 27.72
CA LEU A 99 2.25 -3.96 28.81
C LEU A 99 3.27 -4.98 29.36
N GLY A 100 4.43 -5.13 28.73
CA GLY A 100 5.49 -6.04 29.17
C GLY A 100 5.27 -7.51 28.81
N ILE A 101 4.32 -7.83 27.94
CA ILE A 101 4.03 -9.21 27.53
C ILE A 101 5.19 -9.78 26.72
N GLY A 102 5.68 -9.05 25.72
CA GLY A 102 6.83 -9.44 24.91
C GLY A 102 8.10 -9.68 25.73
N PRO A 103 8.54 -8.72 26.56
CA PRO A 103 9.67 -8.90 27.46
C PRO A 103 9.51 -10.12 28.37
N ALA A 104 8.34 -10.32 28.99
CA ALA A 104 8.11 -11.46 29.88
C ALA A 104 8.22 -12.81 29.15
N VAL A 105 7.65 -12.90 27.94
CA VAL A 105 7.76 -14.11 27.11
C VAL A 105 9.22 -14.35 26.71
N ARG A 106 9.93 -13.33 26.21
CA ARG A 106 11.34 -13.45 25.80
C ARG A 106 12.25 -13.89 26.94
N ASP A 107 12.05 -13.35 28.13
CA ASP A 107 12.83 -13.73 29.32
C ASP A 107 12.62 -15.21 29.67
N CYS A 108 11.39 -15.72 29.61
CA CYS A 108 11.09 -17.13 29.85
C CYS A 108 11.71 -18.03 28.77
N LEU A 109 11.60 -17.65 27.50
CA LEU A 109 12.21 -18.40 26.39
C LEU A 109 13.74 -18.46 26.51
N SER A 110 14.37 -17.35 26.90
CA SER A 110 15.81 -17.29 27.14
C SER A 110 16.25 -18.19 28.30
N LYS A 111 15.50 -18.22 29.40
CA LYS A 111 15.76 -19.13 30.53
C LYS A 111 15.61 -20.60 30.16
N ALA A 112 14.68 -20.89 29.25
CA ALA A 112 14.41 -22.23 28.75
C ALA A 112 15.36 -22.67 27.63
N ASP A 113 16.26 -21.80 27.17
CA ASP A 113 17.15 -22.00 26.01
C ASP A 113 16.38 -22.44 24.74
N LEU A 114 15.18 -21.87 24.55
CA LEU A 114 14.32 -22.18 23.41
C LEU A 114 14.60 -21.23 22.24
N THR A 115 14.94 -21.80 21.09
CA THR A 115 15.30 -21.03 19.88
C THR A 115 14.23 -21.02 18.79
N ALA A 116 13.18 -21.83 18.94
CA ALA A 116 12.06 -21.85 18.00
C ALA A 116 11.23 -20.55 18.11
N PRO A 117 10.45 -20.16 17.08
CA PRO A 117 9.77 -18.86 16.99
C PRO A 117 8.50 -18.79 17.88
N HIS A 118 8.60 -19.20 19.14
CA HIS A 118 7.47 -19.28 20.07
C HIS A 118 6.88 -17.91 20.37
N GLU A 119 7.70 -16.89 20.59
CA GLU A 119 7.20 -15.53 20.84
C GLU A 119 6.43 -15.00 19.62
N VAL A 120 6.99 -15.17 18.42
CA VAL A 120 6.35 -14.73 17.18
C VAL A 120 5.01 -15.44 16.98
N ALA A 121 4.97 -16.76 17.22
CA ALA A 121 3.74 -17.55 17.15
C ALA A 121 2.68 -17.09 18.18
N LEU A 122 3.09 -16.80 19.42
CA LEU A 122 2.19 -16.26 20.46
C LEU A 122 1.66 -14.89 20.08
N PHE A 123 2.54 -14.01 19.62
CA PHE A 123 2.15 -12.68 19.17
C PHE A 123 1.19 -12.74 17.98
N ALA A 124 1.46 -13.59 16.98
CA ALA A 124 0.59 -13.77 15.83
C ALA A 124 -0.83 -14.19 16.25
N MET A 125 -0.96 -15.15 17.17
CA MET A 125 -2.28 -15.55 17.70
C MET A 125 -2.96 -14.43 18.50
N ALA A 126 -2.21 -13.67 19.29
CA ALA A 126 -2.76 -12.54 20.04
C ALA A 126 -3.25 -11.41 19.11
N ALA A 127 -2.46 -11.06 18.09
CA ALA A 127 -2.82 -10.08 17.08
C ALA A 127 -4.02 -10.55 16.24
N ASN A 128 -4.04 -11.82 15.80
CA ASN A 128 -5.19 -12.39 15.11
C ASN A 128 -6.47 -12.33 15.96
N ARG A 129 -6.37 -12.48 17.29
CA ARG A 129 -7.53 -12.41 18.19
C ARG A 129 -8.14 -11.01 18.27
N LEU A 130 -7.34 -9.96 18.04
CA LEU A 130 -7.77 -8.57 17.98
C LEU A 130 -8.31 -8.16 16.60
N ASP A 131 -7.83 -8.83 15.55
CA ASP A 131 -8.13 -8.50 14.16
C ASP A 131 -9.29 -9.34 13.58
N ASP A 132 -9.02 -10.61 13.27
CA ASP A 132 -9.97 -11.57 12.72
C ASP A 132 -9.98 -12.86 13.57
N PRO A 133 -10.69 -12.88 14.71
CA PRO A 133 -10.61 -13.96 15.66
C PRO A 133 -11.10 -15.29 15.06
N GLY A 134 -10.19 -16.24 14.88
CA GLY A 134 -10.46 -17.53 14.26
C GLY A 134 -9.79 -18.72 14.94
N SER A 135 -9.74 -19.84 14.23
CA SER A 135 -8.98 -21.01 14.67
C SER A 135 -7.48 -20.80 14.44
N LYS A 136 -6.62 -21.57 15.12
CA LYS A 136 -5.15 -21.53 14.89
C LYS A 136 -4.80 -21.82 13.43
N ARG A 137 -5.56 -22.72 12.82
CA ARG A 137 -5.46 -23.02 11.40
C ARG A 137 -5.83 -21.82 10.53
N ALA A 138 -6.91 -21.10 10.85
CA ALA A 138 -7.28 -19.88 10.13
C ALA A 138 -6.23 -18.77 10.31
N CYS A 139 -5.66 -18.63 11.51
CA CYS A 139 -4.59 -17.68 11.80
C CYS A 139 -3.37 -17.95 10.89
N ALA A 140 -2.87 -19.19 10.83
CA ALA A 140 -1.66 -19.50 10.07
C ALA A 140 -1.89 -19.61 8.56
N GLU A 141 -2.93 -20.32 8.12
CA GLU A 141 -3.11 -20.66 6.70
C GLU A 141 -3.83 -19.56 5.90
N ARG A 142 -4.44 -18.57 6.55
CA ARG A 142 -5.21 -17.51 5.87
C ARG A 142 -4.83 -16.13 6.35
N TRP A 143 -4.94 -15.86 7.65
CA TRP A 143 -4.73 -14.51 8.17
C TRP A 143 -3.29 -14.04 8.00
N LEU A 144 -2.30 -14.86 8.35
CA LEU A 144 -0.87 -14.55 8.12
C LEU A 144 -0.49 -14.56 6.63
N ALA A 145 -1.18 -15.37 5.82
CA ALA A 145 -0.85 -15.54 4.40
C ALA A 145 -1.41 -14.41 3.52
N ASP A 146 -2.65 -13.99 3.78
CA ASP A 146 -3.44 -13.19 2.85
C ASP A 146 -3.95 -11.87 3.45
N THR A 147 -3.91 -11.70 4.78
CA THR A 147 -4.55 -10.55 5.46
C THR A 147 -3.53 -9.63 6.11
N ALA A 148 -2.79 -10.12 7.11
CA ALA A 148 -2.01 -9.26 7.99
C ALA A 148 -0.56 -9.11 7.53
N TRP A 149 -0.04 -7.88 7.62
CA TRP A 149 1.38 -7.61 7.43
C TRP A 149 2.14 -7.95 8.72
N LEU A 150 2.70 -9.16 8.76
CA LEU A 150 3.54 -9.63 9.87
C LEU A 150 4.70 -10.48 9.33
N PRO A 151 5.75 -9.85 8.75
CA PRO A 151 6.81 -10.56 8.02
C PRO A 151 7.64 -11.50 8.89
N GLU A 152 7.79 -11.22 10.19
CA GLU A 152 8.46 -12.13 11.11
C GLU A 152 7.72 -13.46 11.30
N ALA A 153 6.42 -13.50 11.00
CA ALA A 153 5.56 -14.67 11.18
C ALA A 153 5.24 -15.41 9.88
N THR A 154 5.81 -15.01 8.74
CA THR A 154 5.47 -15.60 7.42
C THR A 154 5.68 -17.11 7.36
N ASP A 155 6.72 -17.63 8.01
CA ASP A 155 7.02 -19.07 8.03
C ASP A 155 6.36 -19.83 9.20
N VAL A 156 5.47 -19.16 9.96
CA VAL A 156 4.85 -19.77 11.14
C VAL A 156 3.81 -20.79 10.73
N THR A 157 4.02 -22.04 11.14
CA THR A 157 3.10 -23.14 10.86
C THR A 157 2.05 -23.31 11.96
N VAL A 158 0.94 -23.98 11.64
CA VAL A 158 -0.09 -24.36 12.62
C VAL A 158 0.51 -25.14 13.79
N ASP A 159 1.47 -26.04 13.53
CA ASP A 159 2.14 -26.81 14.57
C ASP A 159 2.96 -25.92 15.50
N GLN A 160 3.65 -24.91 14.97
CA GLN A 160 4.38 -23.94 15.78
C GLN A 160 3.45 -23.11 16.66
N LEU A 161 2.24 -22.78 16.20
CA LEU A 161 1.22 -22.14 17.04
C LEU A 161 0.87 -23.01 18.25
N TYR A 162 0.60 -24.32 18.03
CA TYR A 162 0.30 -25.23 19.13
C TYR A 162 1.49 -25.42 20.06
N ARG A 163 2.71 -25.56 19.54
CA ARG A 163 3.93 -25.65 20.37
C ARG A 163 4.16 -24.40 21.20
N ALA A 164 3.82 -23.22 20.67
CA ALA A 164 3.93 -21.99 21.41
C ALA A 164 2.91 -21.94 22.57
N LEU A 165 1.72 -22.53 22.41
CA LEU A 165 0.75 -22.69 23.51
C LEU A 165 1.23 -23.67 24.58
N ASP A 166 1.91 -24.76 24.21
CA ASP A 166 2.53 -25.68 25.18
C ASP A 166 3.56 -24.92 26.05
N VAL A 167 4.40 -24.10 25.41
CA VAL A 167 5.38 -23.26 26.12
C VAL A 167 4.68 -22.23 27.01
N LEU A 168 3.66 -21.54 26.50
CA LEU A 168 2.88 -20.59 27.30
C LEU A 168 2.26 -21.25 28.53
N ALA A 169 1.71 -22.45 28.40
CA ALA A 169 1.12 -23.18 29.52
C ALA A 169 2.15 -23.53 30.61
N VAL A 170 3.39 -23.84 30.24
CA VAL A 170 4.48 -24.12 31.19
C VAL A 170 4.91 -22.85 31.95
N TRP A 171 4.96 -21.71 31.27
CA TRP A 171 5.48 -20.45 31.82
C TRP A 171 4.38 -19.45 32.25
N ALA A 172 3.11 -19.86 32.23
CA ALA A 172 1.96 -18.99 32.42
C ALA A 172 2.06 -18.17 33.71
N GLU A 173 2.29 -18.81 34.85
CA GLU A 173 2.37 -18.14 36.15
C GLU A 173 3.48 -17.08 36.21
N GLU A 174 4.64 -17.37 35.59
CA GLU A 174 5.77 -16.45 35.61
C GLU A 174 5.53 -15.25 34.68
N ILE A 175 4.97 -15.50 33.50
CA ILE A 175 4.58 -14.45 32.54
C ILE A 175 3.49 -13.56 33.15
N GLU A 176 2.43 -14.15 33.72
CA GLU A 176 1.33 -13.42 34.36
C GLU A 176 1.84 -12.51 35.48
N ARG A 177 2.74 -13.03 36.34
CA ARG A 177 3.34 -12.25 37.42
C ARG A 177 4.16 -11.07 36.87
N ALA A 178 4.96 -11.29 35.83
CA ALA A 178 5.79 -10.26 35.23
C ALA A 178 4.93 -9.15 34.57
N VAL A 179 3.90 -9.53 33.82
CA VAL A 179 2.96 -8.60 33.18
C VAL A 179 2.17 -7.82 34.23
N PHE A 180 1.70 -8.48 35.30
CA PHE A 180 0.99 -7.81 36.39
C PHE A 180 1.84 -6.71 37.05
N LEU A 181 3.09 -7.02 37.40
CA LEU A 181 3.98 -6.04 38.02
C LEU A 181 4.26 -4.87 37.07
N ARG A 182 4.46 -5.15 35.78
CA ARG A 182 4.66 -4.10 34.77
C ARG A 182 3.42 -3.21 34.65
N ALA A 183 2.23 -3.79 34.60
CA ALA A 183 0.99 -3.04 34.51
C ALA A 183 0.71 -2.21 35.78
N ALA A 184 0.99 -2.77 36.96
CA ALA A 184 0.91 -2.07 38.24
C ALA A 184 1.79 -0.82 38.26
N ASP A 185 3.03 -0.95 37.79
CA ASP A 185 3.98 0.17 37.69
C ASP A 185 3.53 1.19 36.63
N LEU A 186 3.15 0.73 35.43
CA LEU A 186 2.75 1.58 34.31
C LEU A 186 1.57 2.48 34.65
N LEU A 187 0.58 1.90 35.34
CA LEU A 187 -0.66 2.59 35.71
C LEU A 187 -0.58 3.28 37.07
N ARG A 188 0.55 3.13 37.80
CA ARG A 188 0.73 3.58 39.19
C ARG A 188 -0.48 3.21 40.04
N LEU A 189 -0.86 1.94 39.99
CA LEU A 189 -2.06 1.42 40.62
C LEU A 189 -1.95 1.56 42.15
N ASP A 190 -2.50 2.65 42.69
CA ASP A 190 -2.83 2.81 44.11
C ASP A 190 -4.24 2.27 44.30
N VAL A 191 -4.34 0.99 44.64
CA VAL A 191 -5.60 0.24 44.49
C VAL A 191 -6.43 0.31 45.77
N ASP A 192 -7.48 1.13 45.77
CA ASP A 192 -8.49 1.15 46.83
C ASP A 192 -9.60 0.09 46.64
N LEU A 193 -9.85 -0.35 45.40
CA LEU A 193 -10.93 -1.26 45.02
C LEU A 193 -10.49 -2.22 43.91
N ILE A 194 -10.66 -3.52 44.15
CA ILE A 194 -10.37 -4.59 43.19
C ILE A 194 -11.70 -5.16 42.68
N PHE A 195 -11.96 -5.01 41.38
CA PHE A 195 -13.03 -5.75 40.71
C PHE A 195 -12.48 -7.12 40.30
N TYR A 196 -13.05 -8.19 40.85
CA TYR A 196 -12.78 -9.55 40.41
C TYR A 196 -14.08 -10.15 39.86
N ASP A 197 -14.01 -10.76 38.68
CA ASP A 197 -15.07 -11.57 38.09
C ASP A 197 -14.49 -12.96 37.82
N THR A 198 -15.19 -14.01 38.24
CA THR A 198 -14.73 -15.38 38.08
C THR A 198 -15.44 -16.03 36.91
N THR A 199 -14.72 -16.36 35.86
CA THR A 199 -15.21 -17.22 34.79
C THR A 199 -14.70 -18.64 35.01
N THR A 200 -15.52 -19.65 34.73
CA THR A 200 -15.08 -21.05 34.76
C THR A 200 -14.07 -21.31 33.63
N ALA A 201 -12.96 -21.98 33.95
CA ALA A 201 -11.95 -22.42 32.98
C ALA A 201 -12.45 -23.54 32.06
#